data_AF-A0A9D6NG30-F1
#
_entry.id   AF-A0A9D6NG30-F1
#
_cell.length_a   1.000
_cell.length_b   1.000
_cell.length_c   1.000
_cell.angle_alpha   90.00
_cell.angle_beta   90.00
_cell.angle_gamma   90.00
#
_symmetry.space_group_name_H-M   'P 1'
#
loop_
_entity.id
_entity.type
_entity.pdbx_description
1 polymer ?
#
loop_
_entity_poly.entity_id
_entity_poly.type
_entity_poly.pdbx_seq_one_letter_code
_entity_poly.pdbx_strand_id
1 'polypeptide(L)'
;MVSGSYPGEVYFFRGQKDGSHAEGAILKNQGGEPVRYQPASHVALSDWDRDGDLDLVVGFIHGSVCTIPNLSEGDHLQFGPRLDLEAAGEPIQANDGGPCVADWNGDGIEDLIVGDGEGRVTFYKASLEDGRRRTLAAGVELVPPVDVSSSDDVAWKDEAAMKLDRHRSGIRAKPCAADWNRDGKLDLLVGDYLRVKPMEKTLTPREATRLARVERRLSAIEDRREQLISGIDAQARKEAGLNPSGEIPPGLTPAYEKALEKHSDSLKALGKLNEEQERLMVEYRQYRPQPESGGFHFSWNQAAKPFCWSFMVGRMAEVEMTSGFQKHVGSMTL
;
A
#
# COMPACT_ATOMS: atom_id res chain seq x y z
N MET A 1 5.49 -16.33 -7.96
CA MET A 1 5.18 -15.06 -7.28
C MET A 1 3.70 -15.03 -6.93
N VAL A 2 3.34 -14.50 -5.76
CA VAL A 2 1.94 -14.26 -5.36
C VAL A 2 1.77 -12.76 -5.11
N SER A 3 0.63 -12.21 -5.50
CA SER A 3 0.28 -10.81 -5.26
C SER A 3 -1.17 -10.72 -4.80
N GLY A 4 -1.41 -10.00 -3.70
CA GLY A 4 -2.74 -9.51 -3.41
C GLY A 4 -3.11 -8.36 -4.35
N SER A 5 -4.41 -8.07 -4.43
CA SER A 5 -4.96 -6.99 -5.25
C SER A 5 -5.95 -6.16 -4.46
N TYR A 6 -6.11 -4.88 -4.83
CA TYR A 6 -7.05 -3.98 -4.16
C TYR A 6 -8.49 -4.50 -4.12
N PRO A 7 -9.06 -5.12 -5.17
CA PRO A 7 -10.40 -5.70 -5.09
C PRO A 7 -10.48 -6.92 -4.16
N GLY A 8 -9.34 -7.48 -3.72
CA GLY A 8 -9.25 -8.56 -2.76
C GLY A 8 -8.96 -9.93 -3.35
N GLU A 9 -8.83 -10.05 -4.68
CA GLU A 9 -8.33 -11.29 -5.28
C GLU A 9 -6.83 -11.46 -5.00
N VAL A 10 -6.40 -12.72 -4.96
CA VAL A 10 -4.99 -13.10 -4.91
C VAL A 10 -4.59 -13.72 -6.25
N TYR A 11 -3.52 -13.20 -6.83
CA TYR A 11 -2.96 -13.63 -8.10
C TYR A 11 -1.69 -14.44 -7.89
N PHE A 12 -1.54 -15.52 -8.67
CA PHE A 12 -0.34 -16.34 -8.74
C PHE A 12 0.27 -16.27 -10.14
N PHE A 13 1.57 -16.06 -10.17
CA PHE A 13 2.39 -16.03 -11.37
C PHE A 13 3.40 -17.17 -11.28
N ARG A 14 3.19 -18.19 -12.10
CA ARG A 14 4.04 -19.38 -12.16
C ARG A 14 5.38 -19.06 -12.83
N GLY A 15 6.49 -19.35 -12.16
CA GLY A 15 7.81 -19.26 -12.76
C GLY A 15 8.01 -20.35 -13.82
N GLN A 16 8.66 -20.00 -14.93
CA GLN A 16 9.00 -20.89 -16.03
C GLN A 16 10.49 -21.22 -16.02
N LYS A 17 10.88 -22.32 -16.68
CA LYS A 17 12.29 -22.78 -16.72
C LYS A 17 13.27 -21.78 -17.35
N ASP A 18 12.77 -20.90 -18.22
CA ASP A 18 13.54 -19.86 -18.89
C ASP A 18 13.67 -18.55 -18.07
N GLY A 19 13.15 -18.54 -16.83
CA GLY A 19 13.14 -17.37 -15.95
C GLY A 19 11.98 -16.41 -16.23
N SER A 20 11.13 -16.68 -17.22
CA SER A 20 9.89 -15.93 -17.43
C SER A 20 8.81 -16.34 -16.41
N HIS A 21 7.70 -15.61 -16.40
CA HIS A 21 6.52 -15.95 -15.62
C HIS A 21 5.33 -16.16 -16.56
N ALA A 22 4.49 -17.14 -16.23
CA ALA A 22 3.18 -17.28 -16.87
C ALA A 22 2.28 -16.08 -16.57
N GLU A 23 1.21 -15.93 -17.35
CA GLU A 23 0.15 -14.98 -17.06
C GLU A 23 -0.43 -15.21 -15.65
N GLY A 24 -0.87 -14.13 -15.01
CA GLY A 24 -1.41 -14.18 -13.67
C GLY A 24 -2.71 -14.97 -13.62
N ALA A 25 -2.75 -15.99 -12.76
CA ALA A 25 -3.94 -16.77 -12.47
C ALA A 25 -4.53 -16.32 -11.13
N ILE A 26 -5.85 -16.16 -11.06
CA ILE A 26 -6.56 -15.94 -9.80
C ILE A 26 -6.55 -17.25 -9.01
N LEU A 27 -6.13 -17.19 -7.75
CA LEU A 27 -6.19 -18.32 -6.83
C LEU A 27 -7.64 -18.63 -6.46
N LYS A 28 -7.96 -19.92 -6.38
CA LYS A 28 -9.33 -20.41 -6.19
C LYS A 28 -9.43 -21.34 -4.99
N ASN A 29 -10.60 -21.34 -4.37
CA ASN A 29 -10.96 -22.32 -3.37
C ASN A 29 -11.32 -23.67 -4.02
N GLN A 30 -11.57 -24.70 -3.21
CA GLN A 30 -12.00 -26.02 -3.68
C GLN A 30 -13.31 -26.01 -4.48
N GLY A 31 -14.16 -25.00 -4.29
CA GLY A 31 -15.39 -24.79 -5.07
C GLY A 31 -15.15 -24.15 -6.45
N GLY A 32 -13.91 -23.76 -6.77
CA GLY A 32 -13.54 -23.07 -8.01
C GLY A 32 -13.80 -21.57 -8.00
N GLU A 33 -14.20 -21.01 -6.86
CA GLU A 33 -14.43 -19.57 -6.69
C GLU A 33 -13.13 -18.84 -6.33
N PRO A 34 -12.93 -17.58 -6.73
CA PRO A 34 -11.78 -16.78 -6.31
C PRO A 34 -11.62 -16.74 -4.79
N VAL A 35 -10.40 -16.95 -4.32
CA VAL A 35 -10.02 -16.67 -2.92
C VAL A 35 -10.09 -15.15 -2.73
N ARG A 36 -11.20 -14.69 -2.15
CA ARG A 36 -11.49 -13.27 -1.95
C ARG A 36 -12.28 -13.10 -0.65
N TYR A 37 -11.65 -12.45 0.32
CA TYR A 37 -12.28 -12.18 1.61
C TYR A 37 -12.53 -10.69 1.82
N GLN A 38 -11.53 -9.85 1.57
CA GLN A 38 -11.63 -8.40 1.72
C GLN A 38 -10.71 -7.66 0.74
N PRO A 39 -10.98 -6.38 0.44
CA PRO A 39 -10.10 -5.52 -0.36
C PRO A 39 -8.68 -5.43 0.19
N ALA A 40 -7.72 -5.25 -0.72
CA ALA A 40 -6.30 -4.97 -0.47
C ALA A 40 -5.65 -5.95 0.52
N SER A 41 -5.27 -7.12 0.00
CA SER A 41 -4.55 -8.16 0.74
C SER A 41 -3.03 -8.03 0.59
N HIS A 42 -2.30 -8.22 1.69
CA HIS A 42 -0.87 -8.51 1.66
C HIS A 42 -0.68 -9.99 1.96
N VAL A 43 0.14 -10.67 1.16
CA VAL A 43 0.28 -12.12 1.20
C VAL A 43 1.74 -12.49 1.41
N ALA A 44 1.99 -13.31 2.43
CA ALA A 44 3.23 -14.04 2.62
C ALA A 44 2.99 -15.53 2.32
N LEU A 45 4.05 -16.23 1.91
CA LEU A 45 4.04 -17.68 1.69
C LEU A 45 4.86 -18.35 2.79
N SER A 46 4.34 -19.42 3.36
CA SER A 46 4.99 -20.21 4.40
C SER A 46 4.37 -21.61 4.43
N ASP A 47 5.16 -22.63 4.77
CA ASP A 47 4.65 -23.95 5.16
C ASP A 47 4.07 -23.83 6.58
N TRP A 48 2.91 -23.16 6.68
CA TRP A 48 2.40 -22.65 7.94
C TRP A 48 1.91 -23.79 8.81
N ASP A 49 1.20 -24.75 8.22
CA ASP A 49 0.70 -25.95 8.90
C ASP A 49 1.67 -27.16 8.92
N ARG A 50 2.83 -27.01 8.25
CA ARG A 50 3.94 -27.98 8.22
C ARG A 50 3.60 -29.28 7.50
N ASP A 51 2.81 -29.21 6.44
CA ASP A 51 2.51 -30.36 5.59
C ASP A 51 3.45 -30.50 4.38
N GLY A 52 4.35 -29.53 4.18
CA GLY A 52 5.40 -29.55 3.17
C GLY A 52 5.06 -28.82 1.88
N ASP A 53 3.93 -28.10 1.84
CA ASP A 53 3.60 -27.16 0.79
C ASP A 53 3.54 -25.70 1.31
N LEU A 54 3.30 -24.72 0.43
CA LEU A 54 3.26 -23.31 0.83
C LEU A 54 1.81 -22.81 0.94
N ASP A 55 1.41 -22.50 2.16
CA ASP A 55 0.18 -21.82 2.51
C ASP A 55 0.24 -20.31 2.23
N LEU A 56 -0.92 -19.66 2.29
CA LEU A 56 -1.00 -18.20 2.29
C LEU A 56 -1.17 -17.67 3.71
N VAL A 57 -0.32 -16.75 4.13
CA VAL A 57 -0.57 -15.90 5.31
C VAL A 57 -0.96 -14.51 4.83
N VAL A 58 -2.17 -14.08 5.20
CA VAL A 58 -2.82 -12.91 4.60
C VAL A 58 -3.19 -11.88 5.65
N GLY A 59 -2.75 -10.63 5.42
CA GLY A 59 -3.24 -9.45 6.11
C GLY A 59 -4.18 -8.66 5.20
N PHE A 60 -5.16 -7.98 5.80
CA PHE A 60 -6.17 -7.19 5.07
C PHE A 60 -6.10 -5.72 5.46
N ILE A 61 -6.72 -4.87 4.66
CA ILE A 61 -6.91 -3.45 4.99
C ILE A 61 -7.67 -3.24 6.31
N HIS A 62 -8.58 -4.17 6.66
CA HIS A 62 -9.34 -4.14 7.90
C HIS A 62 -9.36 -5.52 8.58
N GLY A 63 -9.19 -5.56 9.90
CA GLY A 63 -9.41 -6.76 10.70
C GLY A 63 -8.17 -7.62 10.95
N SER A 64 -8.38 -8.94 10.95
CA SER A 64 -7.41 -9.93 11.43
C SER A 64 -6.43 -10.42 10.37
N VAL A 65 -5.29 -10.95 10.83
CA VAL A 65 -4.38 -11.76 9.99
C VAL A 65 -4.90 -13.20 9.98
N CYS A 66 -4.90 -13.86 8.82
CA CYS A 66 -5.32 -15.25 8.68
C CYS A 66 -4.29 -16.09 7.92
N THR A 67 -4.39 -17.42 8.05
CA THR A 67 -3.80 -18.37 7.12
C THR A 67 -4.87 -19.00 6.24
N ILE A 68 -4.50 -19.38 5.03
CA ILE A 68 -5.34 -20.12 4.08
C ILE A 68 -4.52 -21.34 3.63
N PRO A 69 -4.90 -22.55 4.07
CA PRO A 69 -4.17 -23.75 3.72
C PRO A 69 -4.13 -23.96 2.21
N ASN A 70 -2.98 -24.37 1.70
CA ASN A 70 -2.86 -24.86 0.36
C ASN A 70 -3.29 -26.33 0.34
N LEU A 71 -4.20 -26.66 -0.58
CA LEU A 71 -4.79 -27.99 -0.74
C LEU A 71 -4.56 -28.49 -2.17
N SER A 72 -3.49 -28.02 -2.80
CA SER A 72 -3.22 -28.28 -4.20
C SER A 72 -2.81 -29.73 -4.45
N GLU A 73 -3.34 -30.31 -5.52
CA GLU A 73 -2.95 -31.65 -5.97
C GLU A 73 -2.22 -31.54 -7.31
N GLY A 74 -0.90 -31.74 -7.29
CA GLY A 74 -0.05 -31.60 -8.47
C GLY A 74 -0.07 -30.19 -9.03
N ASP A 75 -0.47 -30.03 -10.30
CA ASP A 75 -0.55 -28.72 -10.96
C ASP A 75 -1.89 -28.00 -10.71
N HIS A 76 -2.84 -28.65 -10.03
CA HIS A 76 -4.14 -28.07 -9.75
C HIS A 76 -4.09 -27.26 -8.45
N LEU A 77 -3.98 -25.93 -8.59
CA LEU A 77 -3.98 -25.02 -7.44
C LEU A 77 -5.36 -24.92 -6.79
N GLN A 78 -5.43 -25.31 -5.51
CA GLN A 78 -6.63 -25.22 -4.69
C GLN A 78 -6.27 -24.76 -3.28
N PHE A 79 -7.09 -23.87 -2.72
CA PHE A 79 -6.89 -23.34 -1.38
C PHE A 79 -8.10 -23.64 -0.49
N GLY A 80 -7.80 -23.84 0.79
CA GLY A 80 -8.76 -24.16 1.84
C GLY A 80 -9.54 -22.95 2.36
N PRO A 81 -10.26 -23.11 3.47
CA PRO A 81 -10.96 -22.01 4.12
C PRO A 81 -9.97 -21.06 4.81
N ARG A 82 -10.41 -19.81 5.02
CA ARG A 82 -9.73 -18.84 5.88
C ARG A 82 -9.73 -19.33 7.33
N LEU A 83 -8.56 -19.31 7.95
CA LEU A 83 -8.34 -19.62 9.37
C LEU A 83 -7.69 -18.41 10.05
N ASP A 84 -8.41 -17.73 10.93
CA ASP A 84 -7.87 -16.57 11.64
C ASP A 84 -6.73 -16.98 12.56
N LEU A 85 -5.64 -16.19 12.54
CA LEU A 85 -4.50 -16.44 13.41
C LEU A 85 -4.74 -15.82 14.78
N GLU A 86 -4.37 -16.57 15.80
CA GLU A 86 -4.47 -16.17 17.20
C GLU A 86 -3.09 -16.13 17.85
N ALA A 87 -2.89 -15.16 18.73
CA ALA A 87 -1.73 -15.02 19.59
C ALA A 87 -2.18 -15.01 21.04
N ALA A 88 -1.62 -15.91 21.86
CA ALA A 88 -2.03 -16.11 23.25
C ALA A 88 -3.55 -16.27 23.46
N GLY A 89 -4.24 -16.90 22.50
CA GLY A 89 -5.68 -17.16 22.54
C GLY A 89 -6.57 -16.01 22.08
N GLU A 90 -6.00 -14.92 21.57
CA GLU A 90 -6.73 -13.78 21.04
C GLU A 90 -6.45 -13.58 19.54
N PRO A 91 -7.45 -13.22 18.72
CA PRO A 91 -7.23 -12.95 17.30
C PRO A 91 -6.20 -11.84 17.06
N ILE A 92 -5.27 -12.07 16.12
CA ILE A 92 -4.28 -11.06 15.72
C ILE A 92 -4.98 -10.00 14.88
N GLN A 93 -5.15 -8.79 15.43
CA GLN A 93 -5.74 -7.65 14.74
C GLN A 93 -4.65 -6.73 14.20
N ALA A 94 -4.67 -6.47 12.89
CA ALA A 94 -3.75 -5.55 12.23
C ALA A 94 -4.44 -4.97 10.99
N ASN A 95 -5.01 -3.77 11.14
CA ASN A 95 -5.57 -3.02 10.01
C ASN A 95 -4.44 -2.64 9.05
N ASP A 96 -4.65 -2.77 7.74
CA ASP A 96 -3.59 -2.71 6.73
C ASP A 96 -2.42 -3.63 7.10
N GLY A 97 -2.76 -4.87 7.47
CA GLY A 97 -1.81 -5.87 7.94
C GLY A 97 -0.81 -6.26 6.85
N GLY A 98 0.48 -6.20 7.17
CA GLY A 98 1.58 -6.70 6.35
C GLY A 98 2.28 -7.85 7.06
N PRO A 99 1.87 -9.11 6.83
CA PRO A 99 2.54 -10.26 7.44
C PRO A 99 3.89 -10.52 6.78
N CYS A 100 4.86 -10.89 7.60
CA CYS A 100 6.16 -11.43 7.22
C CYS A 100 6.40 -12.67 8.08
N VAL A 101 6.66 -13.80 7.43
CA VAL A 101 6.90 -15.08 8.08
C VAL A 101 8.37 -15.43 7.90
N ALA A 102 9.07 -15.68 9.01
CA ALA A 102 10.49 -16.00 9.01
C ALA A 102 10.91 -16.59 10.35
N ASP A 103 11.91 -17.48 10.37
CA ASP A 103 12.57 -17.92 11.61
C ASP A 103 13.42 -16.77 12.20
N TRP A 104 12.72 -15.82 12.84
CA TRP A 104 13.30 -14.57 13.34
C TRP A 104 14.28 -14.82 14.48
N ASN A 105 13.99 -15.83 15.31
CA ASN A 105 14.75 -16.11 16.51
C ASN A 105 15.80 -17.25 16.33
N GLY A 106 15.79 -17.95 15.19
CA GLY A 106 16.76 -18.98 14.83
C GLY A 106 16.52 -20.32 15.52
N ASP A 107 15.29 -20.61 15.96
CA ASP A 107 14.92 -21.88 16.59
C ASP A 107 14.40 -22.93 15.60
N GLY A 108 14.43 -22.63 14.30
CA GLY A 108 13.96 -23.51 13.23
C GLY A 108 12.45 -23.54 13.08
N ILE A 109 11.72 -22.63 13.75
CA ILE A 109 10.28 -22.47 13.61
C ILE A 109 10.01 -21.07 13.07
N GLU A 110 9.31 -20.97 11.94
CA GLU A 110 8.99 -19.66 11.39
C GLU A 110 8.07 -18.84 12.34
N ASP A 111 8.53 -17.68 12.75
CA ASP A 111 7.75 -16.72 13.52
C ASP A 111 6.89 -15.84 12.60
N LEU A 112 5.99 -15.05 13.20
CA LEU A 112 5.19 -14.07 12.48
C LEU A 112 5.54 -12.65 12.92
N ILE A 113 5.86 -11.79 11.95
CA ILE A 113 6.05 -10.35 12.13
C ILE A 113 4.95 -9.65 11.34
N VAL A 114 4.18 -8.77 11.97
CA VAL A 114 3.06 -8.07 11.33
C VAL A 114 3.26 -6.57 11.45
N GLY A 115 3.31 -5.89 10.31
CA GLY A 115 3.17 -4.44 10.24
C GLY A 115 1.70 -4.03 10.11
N ASP A 116 1.34 -2.84 10.59
CA ASP A 116 -0.03 -2.32 10.47
C ASP A 116 -0.10 -0.90 9.87
N GLY A 117 -1.32 -0.45 9.65
CA GLY A 117 -1.69 0.85 9.09
C GLY A 117 -1.23 2.03 9.93
N GLU A 118 -1.02 1.85 11.23
CA GLU A 118 -0.51 2.90 12.14
C GLU A 118 1.03 2.93 12.15
N GLY A 119 1.70 2.05 11.40
CA GLY A 119 3.15 1.97 11.35
C GLY A 119 3.76 1.06 12.41
N ARG A 120 2.94 0.43 13.26
CA ARG A 120 3.41 -0.51 14.28
C ARG A 120 3.95 -1.76 13.58
N VAL A 121 4.99 -2.35 14.16
CA VAL A 121 5.46 -3.69 13.80
C VAL A 121 5.47 -4.55 15.05
N THR A 122 4.73 -5.66 15.01
CA THR A 122 4.58 -6.58 16.14
C THR A 122 5.15 -7.95 15.77
N PHE A 123 5.98 -8.50 16.65
CA PHE A 123 6.54 -9.84 16.57
C PHE A 123 5.72 -10.82 17.41
N TYR A 124 5.39 -11.96 16.82
CA TYR A 124 4.71 -13.07 17.47
C TYR A 124 5.60 -14.30 17.39
N LYS A 125 6.18 -14.70 18.52
CA LYS A 125 7.01 -15.90 18.60
C LYS A 125 6.15 -17.14 18.39
N ALA A 126 6.55 -18.00 17.45
CA ALA A 126 5.94 -19.29 17.22
C ALA A 126 6.52 -20.38 18.14
N SER A 127 5.71 -21.38 18.40
CA SER A 127 6.09 -22.63 19.07
C SER A 127 5.25 -23.75 18.51
N LEU A 128 5.68 -24.99 18.74
CA LEU A 128 4.96 -26.17 18.28
C LEU A 128 4.42 -26.97 19.47
N GLU A 129 3.10 -27.08 19.54
CA GLU A 129 2.42 -28.08 20.37
C GLU A 129 2.49 -29.44 19.66
N ASP A 130 2.86 -30.47 20.40
CA ASP A 130 2.99 -31.86 19.93
C ASP A 130 3.85 -32.02 18.67
N GLY A 131 4.79 -31.09 18.45
CA GLY A 131 5.70 -31.08 17.30
C GLY A 131 5.07 -30.70 15.96
N ARG A 132 3.76 -30.40 15.92
CA ARG A 132 3.03 -30.16 14.67
C ARG A 132 2.20 -28.89 14.68
N ARG A 133 1.46 -28.62 15.76
CA ARG A 133 0.53 -27.49 15.80
C ARG A 133 1.26 -26.22 16.17
N ARG A 134 1.27 -25.23 15.26
CA ARG A 134 1.84 -23.90 15.51
C ARG A 134 0.96 -23.12 16.49
N THR A 135 1.57 -22.55 17.52
CA THR A 135 0.96 -21.57 18.41
C THR A 135 1.81 -20.30 18.46
N LEU A 136 1.16 -19.15 18.62
CA LEU A 136 1.83 -17.86 18.71
C LEU A 136 1.72 -17.31 20.14
N ALA A 137 2.85 -16.87 20.68
CA ALA A 137 2.90 -16.13 21.93
C ALA A 137 2.30 -14.72 21.78
N ALA A 138 2.06 -14.05 22.90
CA ALA A 138 1.60 -12.66 22.90
C ALA A 138 2.56 -11.76 22.11
N GLY A 139 1.99 -10.80 21.39
CA GLY A 139 2.74 -9.90 20.52
C GLY A 139 3.73 -9.03 21.30
N VAL A 140 4.95 -8.93 20.78
CA VAL A 140 6.00 -8.03 21.24
C VAL A 140 6.16 -6.91 20.21
N GLU A 141 5.96 -5.67 20.64
CA GLU A 141 6.16 -4.51 19.77
C GLU A 141 7.64 -4.33 19.44
N LEU A 142 7.99 -4.39 18.15
CA LEU A 142 9.32 -4.08 17.63
C LEU A 142 9.44 -2.62 17.20
N VAL A 143 8.36 -2.08 16.63
CA VAL A 143 8.25 -0.69 16.19
C VAL A 143 6.94 -0.12 16.73
N PRO A 144 6.98 0.98 17.50
CA PRO A 144 5.78 1.62 18.03
C PRO A 144 4.96 2.30 16.92
N PRO A 145 3.64 2.47 17.12
CA PRO A 145 2.78 3.14 16.18
C PRO A 145 3.13 4.63 16.08
N VAL A 146 2.76 5.24 14.95
CA VAL A 146 2.83 6.67 14.73
C VAL A 146 1.53 7.32 15.21
N ASP A 147 1.62 8.22 16.20
CA ASP A 147 0.51 9.12 16.52
C ASP A 147 0.27 10.08 15.34
N VAL A 148 -0.79 9.78 14.58
CA VAL A 148 -1.32 10.59 13.47
C VAL A 148 -2.70 11.16 13.84
N SER A 149 -2.82 11.74 15.03
CA SER A 149 -4.08 12.28 15.61
C SER A 149 -4.86 13.32 14.79
N SER A 150 -4.52 13.64 13.52
CA SER A 150 -5.36 14.53 12.71
C SER A 150 -5.31 14.39 11.18
N SER A 151 -4.59 13.43 10.60
CA SER A 151 -4.63 13.05 9.17
C SER A 151 -3.49 12.08 8.92
N ASP A 152 -3.49 11.34 7.81
CA ASP A 152 -2.31 10.63 7.26
C ASP A 152 -1.07 11.54 7.06
N ASP A 153 -1.14 12.80 7.50
CA ASP A 153 -0.20 13.87 7.31
C ASP A 153 0.55 14.15 8.62
N VAL A 154 1.87 14.02 8.60
CA VAL A 154 2.70 14.70 9.59
C VAL A 154 2.75 16.17 9.18
N ALA A 155 2.04 17.02 9.92
CA ALA A 155 2.08 18.46 9.74
C ALA A 155 3.47 18.99 10.09
N TRP A 156 4.10 19.71 9.16
CA TRP A 156 5.35 20.43 9.41
C TRP A 156 5.04 21.58 10.38
N LYS A 157 5.13 21.32 11.69
CA LYS A 157 4.82 22.33 12.70
C LYS A 157 6.04 23.18 13.09
N ASP A 158 7.26 22.71 12.85
CA ASP A 158 8.49 23.46 13.16
C ASP A 158 9.72 22.89 12.42
N GLU A 159 10.71 23.71 12.09
CA GLU A 159 12.05 23.24 11.65
C GLU A 159 12.73 22.40 12.76
N ALA A 160 12.39 22.64 14.04
CA ALA A 160 12.83 21.78 15.13
C ALA A 160 12.17 20.37 15.10
N ALA A 161 10.96 20.27 14.53
CA ALA A 161 10.27 19.01 14.26
C ALA A 161 10.80 18.33 12.97
N MET A 162 11.64 19.01 12.16
CA MET A 162 12.44 18.40 11.08
C MET A 162 13.61 17.57 11.56
N LYS A 163 13.83 17.43 12.88
CA LYS A 163 14.32 16.14 13.34
C LYS A 163 13.18 15.15 13.12
N LEU A 164 12.92 14.82 11.84
CA LEU A 164 12.46 13.50 11.45
C LEU A 164 13.39 12.62 12.25
N ASP A 165 12.89 12.09 13.35
CA ASP A 165 13.66 11.12 14.10
C ASP A 165 13.95 10.06 13.05
N ARG A 166 15.21 9.98 12.61
CA ARG A 166 15.60 9.11 11.49
C ARG A 166 15.36 7.64 11.85
N HIS A 167 14.94 7.39 13.09
CA HIS A 167 14.55 6.13 13.69
C HIS A 167 13.03 5.93 13.81
N ARG A 168 12.19 6.85 13.30
CA ARG A 168 10.72 6.72 13.36
C ARG A 168 10.16 6.26 12.02
N SER A 169 9.55 5.08 12.00
CA SER A 169 8.79 4.57 10.86
C SER A 169 7.60 5.48 10.53
N GLY A 170 7.17 5.47 9.28
CA GLY A 170 5.91 6.04 8.82
C GLY A 170 4.70 5.17 9.15
N ILE A 171 3.58 5.42 8.48
CA ILE A 171 2.36 4.61 8.56
C ILE A 171 2.37 3.47 7.53
N ARG A 172 1.43 2.52 7.63
CA ARG A 172 1.31 1.37 6.70
C ARG A 172 2.60 0.54 6.60
N ALA A 173 3.12 0.12 7.74
CA ALA A 173 4.35 -0.65 7.81
C ALA A 173 4.22 -2.02 7.13
N LYS A 174 5.19 -2.36 6.28
CA LYS A 174 5.34 -3.65 5.61
C LYS A 174 6.72 -4.23 5.95
N PRO A 175 6.81 -5.10 6.96
CA PRO A 175 8.07 -5.70 7.38
C PRO A 175 8.57 -6.72 6.35
N CYS A 176 9.88 -6.88 6.28
CA CYS A 176 10.58 -7.93 5.58
C CYS A 176 11.79 -8.35 6.42
N ALA A 177 11.91 -9.65 6.70
CA ALA A 177 13.07 -10.22 7.38
C ALA A 177 14.04 -10.78 6.34
N ALA A 178 15.30 -10.35 6.39
CA ALA A 178 16.35 -10.82 5.51
C ALA A 178 17.72 -10.63 6.16
N ASP A 179 18.68 -11.54 5.92
CA ASP A 179 20.09 -11.29 6.26
C ASP A 179 20.68 -10.29 5.26
N TRP A 180 20.44 -9.01 5.51
CA TRP A 180 20.79 -7.92 4.60
C TRP A 180 22.28 -7.60 4.66
N ASN A 181 22.84 -7.64 5.88
CA ASN A 181 24.24 -7.31 6.12
C ASN A 181 25.20 -8.52 5.97
N ARG A 182 24.67 -9.74 5.80
CA ARG A 182 25.39 -11.02 5.69
C ARG A 182 26.12 -11.46 6.95
N ASP A 183 25.58 -11.14 8.13
CA ASP A 183 26.13 -11.56 9.42
C ASP A 183 25.55 -12.89 9.91
N GLY A 184 24.62 -13.49 9.14
CA GLY A 184 23.95 -14.74 9.46
C GLY A 184 22.77 -14.59 10.43
N LYS A 185 22.38 -13.36 10.77
CA LYS A 185 21.14 -13.05 11.48
C LYS A 185 20.18 -12.31 10.55
N LEU A 186 18.89 -12.44 10.83
CA LEU A 186 17.89 -11.68 10.08
C LEU A 186 17.86 -10.23 10.55
N ASP A 187 17.90 -9.31 9.60
CA ASP A 187 17.62 -7.90 9.75
C ASP A 187 16.14 -7.63 9.48
N LEU A 188 15.56 -6.62 10.15
CA LEU A 188 14.21 -6.15 9.89
C LEU A 188 14.23 -4.91 8.98
N LEU A 189 13.77 -5.09 7.74
CA LEU A 189 13.51 -4.01 6.79
C LEU A 189 12.03 -3.61 6.90
N VAL A 190 11.74 -2.31 7.00
CA VAL A 190 10.37 -1.82 7.12
C VAL A 190 10.08 -0.84 5.99
N GLY A 191 9.33 -1.30 5.00
CA GLY A 191 8.70 -0.39 4.04
C GLY A 191 7.57 0.36 4.73
N ASP A 192 7.48 1.66 4.53
CA ASP A 192 6.45 2.49 5.12
C ASP A 192 6.01 3.60 4.17
N TYR A 193 4.95 4.29 4.58
CA TYR A 193 4.42 5.45 3.89
C TYR A 193 4.41 6.62 4.85
N LEU A 194 4.99 7.74 4.44
CA LEU A 194 4.79 9.00 5.12
C LEU A 194 4.33 10.04 4.11
N ARG A 195 3.31 10.80 4.50
CA ARG A 195 2.94 12.03 3.81
C ARG A 195 3.35 13.21 4.66
N VAL A 196 4.17 14.08 4.09
CA VAL A 196 4.69 15.24 4.80
C VAL A 196 3.99 16.48 4.26
N LYS A 197 3.25 17.18 5.13
CA LYS A 197 2.34 18.29 4.77
C LYS A 197 3.08 19.63 4.70
N PRO A 198 3.53 20.13 3.54
CA PRO A 198 4.45 21.26 3.45
C PRO A 198 3.95 22.44 4.28
N MET A 199 4.89 23.17 4.90
CA MET A 199 4.57 24.36 5.67
C MET A 199 3.63 25.27 4.87
N GLU A 200 2.52 25.68 5.51
CA GLU A 200 1.60 26.61 4.87
C GLU A 200 2.34 27.91 4.55
N LYS A 201 2.32 28.29 3.28
CA LYS A 201 2.87 29.57 2.86
C LYS A 201 2.07 30.69 3.51
N THR A 202 2.74 31.52 4.33
CA THR A 202 2.16 32.79 4.79
C THR A 202 1.94 33.69 3.59
N LEU A 203 0.67 34.04 3.33
CA LEU A 203 0.30 34.81 2.14
C LEU A 203 0.36 36.31 2.43
N THR A 204 0.91 37.08 1.49
CA THR A 204 0.68 38.53 1.46
C THR A 204 -0.79 38.83 1.15
N PRO A 205 -1.32 40.03 1.49
CA PRO A 205 -2.70 40.40 1.16
C PRO A 205 -3.04 40.28 -0.34
N ARG A 206 -2.06 40.55 -1.21
CA ARG A 206 -2.21 40.43 -2.67
C ARG A 206 -2.33 38.97 -3.10
N GLU A 207 -1.50 38.09 -2.53
CA GLU A 207 -1.56 36.65 -2.80
C GLU A 207 -2.84 36.02 -2.26
N ALA A 208 -3.29 36.41 -1.06
CA ALA A 208 -4.56 35.97 -0.49
C ALA A 208 -5.76 36.34 -1.40
N THR A 209 -5.75 37.58 -1.92
CA THR A 209 -6.78 38.03 -2.88
C THR A 209 -6.74 37.22 -4.18
N ARG A 210 -5.54 36.84 -4.64
CA ARG A 210 -5.35 36.05 -5.86
C ARG A 210 -5.79 34.59 -5.65
N LEU A 211 -5.42 33.98 -4.53
CA LEU A 211 -5.89 32.65 -4.12
C LEU A 211 -7.42 32.60 -4.05
N ALA A 212 -8.07 33.55 -3.35
CA ALA A 212 -9.53 33.60 -3.26
C ALA A 212 -10.24 33.78 -4.62
N ARG A 213 -9.55 34.32 -5.63
CA ARG A 213 -10.06 34.36 -7.01
C ARG A 213 -9.93 33.01 -7.69
N VAL A 214 -8.79 32.33 -7.52
CA VAL A 214 -8.55 30.99 -8.04
C VAL A 214 -9.54 30.00 -7.46
N GLU A 215 -9.74 29.99 -6.14
CA GLU A 215 -10.68 29.10 -5.43
C GLU A 215 -12.11 29.29 -5.92
N ARG A 216 -12.58 30.54 -6.08
CA ARG A 216 -13.91 30.82 -6.64
C ARG A 216 -14.07 30.30 -8.07
N ARG A 217 -13.02 30.40 -8.89
CA ARG A 217 -13.06 29.87 -10.28
C ARG A 217 -13.05 28.36 -10.29
N LEU A 218 -12.24 27.72 -9.45
CA LEU A 218 -12.20 26.26 -9.32
C LEU A 218 -13.58 25.72 -8.90
N SER A 219 -14.19 26.30 -7.88
CA SER A 219 -15.54 25.93 -7.44
C SER A 219 -16.59 26.12 -8.55
N ALA A 220 -16.55 27.25 -9.27
CA ALA A 220 -17.47 27.47 -10.40
C ALA A 220 -17.25 26.47 -11.56
N ILE A 221 -16.00 26.05 -11.79
CA ILE A 221 -15.68 25.01 -12.77
C ILE A 221 -16.24 23.66 -12.30
N GLU A 222 -16.07 23.29 -11.03
CA GLU A 222 -16.60 22.06 -10.46
C GLU A 222 -18.11 21.98 -10.62
N ASP A 223 -18.84 23.01 -10.20
CA ASP A 223 -20.30 23.10 -10.37
C ASP A 223 -20.70 22.93 -11.84
N ARG A 224 -19.96 23.58 -12.75
CA ARG A 224 -20.26 23.51 -14.18
C ARG A 224 -19.96 22.14 -14.77
N ARG A 225 -18.88 21.49 -14.34
CA ARG A 225 -18.51 20.13 -14.76
C ARG A 225 -19.56 19.14 -14.30
N GLU A 226 -20.01 19.22 -13.05
CA GLU A 226 -21.06 18.34 -12.52
C GLU A 226 -22.37 18.50 -13.29
N GLN A 227 -22.79 19.75 -13.57
CA GLN A 227 -23.97 20.02 -14.40
C GLN A 227 -23.84 19.43 -15.82
N LEU A 228 -22.68 19.55 -16.44
CA LEU A 228 -22.45 19.00 -17.78
C LEU A 228 -22.43 17.48 -17.78
N ILE A 229 -21.70 16.86 -16.85
CA ILE A 229 -21.60 15.39 -16.74
C ILE A 229 -22.97 14.78 -16.46
N SER A 230 -23.68 15.29 -15.45
CA SER A 230 -25.02 14.80 -15.11
C SER A 230 -26.03 15.02 -16.25
N GLY A 231 -25.97 16.17 -16.93
CA GLY A 231 -26.83 16.45 -18.09
C GLY A 231 -26.55 15.53 -19.28
N ILE A 232 -25.27 15.28 -19.58
CA ILE A 232 -24.85 14.35 -20.65
C ILE A 232 -25.30 12.92 -20.31
N ASP A 233 -25.04 12.43 -19.10
CA ASP A 233 -25.41 11.08 -18.66
C ASP A 233 -26.94 10.88 -18.69
N ALA A 234 -27.71 11.82 -18.13
CA ALA A 234 -29.17 11.74 -18.11
C ALA A 234 -29.77 11.68 -19.53
N GLN A 235 -29.25 12.48 -20.45
CA GLN A 235 -29.72 12.51 -21.83
C GLN A 235 -29.29 11.25 -22.61
N ALA A 236 -28.05 10.82 -22.45
CA ALA A 236 -27.54 9.59 -23.08
C ALA A 236 -28.29 8.35 -22.58
N ARG A 237 -28.60 8.26 -21.28
CA ARG A 237 -29.43 7.19 -20.70
C ARG A 237 -30.83 7.18 -21.29
N LYS A 238 -31.47 8.34 -21.38
CA LYS A 238 -32.81 8.48 -21.98
C LYS A 238 -32.82 8.02 -23.44
N GLU A 239 -31.81 8.39 -24.22
CA GLU A 239 -31.69 8.00 -25.63
C GLU A 239 -31.37 6.51 -25.83
N ALA A 240 -30.65 5.90 -24.88
CA ALA A 240 -30.34 4.48 -24.87
C ALA A 240 -31.45 3.60 -24.26
N GLY A 241 -32.57 4.19 -23.80
CA GLY A 241 -33.66 3.45 -23.15
C GLY A 241 -33.29 2.91 -21.77
N LEU A 242 -32.34 3.53 -21.09
CA LEU A 242 -31.84 3.14 -19.78
C LEU A 242 -32.60 3.81 -18.65
N ASN A 243 -32.53 3.19 -17.46
CA ASN A 243 -32.96 3.84 -16.23
C ASN A 243 -32.12 5.11 -15.98
N PRO A 244 -32.72 6.16 -15.38
CA PRO A 244 -32.01 7.42 -15.07
C PRO A 244 -30.81 7.27 -14.14
N SER A 245 -30.69 6.15 -13.44
CA SER A 245 -29.63 5.87 -12.48
C SER A 245 -29.31 4.37 -12.43
N GLY A 246 -28.15 4.02 -11.87
CA GLY A 246 -27.71 2.65 -11.68
C GLY A 246 -26.78 2.14 -12.78
N GLU A 247 -26.35 0.89 -12.63
CA GLU A 247 -25.44 0.23 -13.56
C GLU A 247 -26.07 0.11 -14.96
N ILE A 248 -25.23 0.27 -15.97
CA ILE A 248 -25.63 0.13 -17.37
C ILE A 248 -25.55 -1.36 -17.70
N PRO A 249 -26.64 -2.02 -18.13
CA PRO A 249 -26.61 -3.43 -18.51
C PRO A 249 -25.62 -3.66 -19.67
N PRO A 250 -24.79 -4.71 -19.64
CA PRO A 250 -23.75 -4.94 -20.66
C PRO A 250 -24.26 -4.88 -22.11
N GLY A 251 -25.46 -5.41 -22.37
CA GLY A 251 -26.08 -5.42 -23.70
C GLY A 251 -26.54 -4.05 -24.23
N LEU A 252 -26.61 -3.02 -23.38
CA LEU A 252 -27.02 -1.66 -23.73
C LEU A 252 -25.85 -0.66 -23.72
N THR A 253 -24.65 -1.09 -23.32
CA THR A 253 -23.43 -0.26 -23.33
C THR A 253 -23.16 0.37 -24.71
N PRO A 254 -23.23 -0.35 -25.84
CA PRO A 254 -22.97 0.25 -27.15
C PRO A 254 -24.01 1.32 -27.54
N ALA A 255 -25.26 1.17 -27.08
CA ALA A 255 -26.32 2.15 -27.33
C ALA A 255 -26.09 3.43 -26.52
N TYR A 256 -25.63 3.29 -25.27
CA TYR A 256 -25.25 4.40 -24.40
C TYR A 256 -24.02 5.15 -24.91
N GLU A 257 -22.96 4.44 -25.32
CA GLU A 257 -21.75 5.04 -25.91
C GLU A 257 -22.09 5.85 -27.17
N LYS A 258 -22.91 5.29 -28.06
CA LYS A 258 -23.38 5.99 -29.25
C LYS A 258 -24.25 7.21 -28.92
N ALA A 259 -24.98 7.19 -27.81
CA ALA A 259 -25.74 8.35 -27.35
C ALA A 259 -24.80 9.44 -26.79
N LEU A 260 -23.75 9.07 -26.04
CA LEU A 260 -22.72 10.00 -25.56
C LEU A 260 -22.03 10.73 -26.72
N GLU A 261 -21.72 10.04 -27.83
CA GLU A 261 -21.08 10.64 -29.00
C GLU A 261 -21.87 11.83 -29.59
N LYS A 262 -23.21 11.80 -29.49
CA LYS A 262 -24.06 12.91 -29.95
C LYS A 262 -23.89 14.18 -29.13
N HIS A 263 -23.38 14.05 -27.90
CA HIS A 263 -23.09 15.18 -27.00
C HIS A 263 -21.65 15.70 -27.15
N SER A 264 -21.02 15.48 -28.31
CA SER A 264 -19.63 15.88 -28.59
C SER A 264 -19.31 17.33 -28.24
N ASP A 265 -20.23 18.28 -28.40
CA ASP A 265 -19.98 19.69 -28.05
C ASP A 265 -19.97 19.93 -26.53
N SER A 266 -20.82 19.25 -25.77
CA SER A 266 -20.79 19.28 -24.30
C SER A 266 -19.54 18.57 -23.77
N LEU A 267 -19.10 17.50 -24.42
CA LEU A 267 -17.84 16.82 -24.10
C LEU A 267 -16.61 17.71 -24.40
N LYS A 268 -16.62 18.46 -25.51
CA LYS A 268 -15.59 19.48 -25.79
C LYS A 268 -15.60 20.60 -24.75
N ALA A 269 -16.78 21.04 -24.30
CA ALA A 269 -16.89 22.03 -23.24
C ALA A 269 -16.31 21.51 -21.92
N LEU A 270 -16.57 20.24 -21.58
CA LEU A 270 -15.96 19.57 -20.43
C LEU A 270 -14.43 19.52 -20.54
N GLY A 271 -13.90 19.21 -21.73
CA GLY A 271 -12.45 19.24 -22.01
C GLY A 271 -11.83 20.61 -21.73
N LYS A 272 -12.46 21.70 -22.21
CA LYS A 272 -11.99 23.08 -21.94
C LYS A 272 -12.01 23.43 -20.45
N LEU A 273 -13.02 22.96 -19.71
CA LEU A 273 -13.10 23.16 -18.26
C LEU A 273 -11.98 22.41 -17.53
N ASN A 274 -11.64 21.18 -17.97
CA ASN A 274 -10.51 20.43 -17.42
C ASN A 274 -9.18 21.16 -17.66
N GLU A 275 -8.94 21.67 -18.87
CA GLU A 275 -7.73 22.46 -19.16
C GLU A 275 -7.64 23.74 -18.33
N GLU A 276 -8.78 24.42 -18.09
CA GLU A 276 -8.82 25.60 -17.23
C GLU A 276 -8.56 25.23 -15.76
N GLN A 277 -9.16 24.13 -15.29
CA GLN A 277 -8.94 23.60 -13.95
C GLN A 277 -7.45 23.30 -13.75
N GLU A 278 -6.80 22.59 -14.69
CA GLU A 278 -5.37 22.29 -14.61
C GLU A 278 -4.51 23.55 -14.51
N ARG A 279 -4.77 24.56 -15.35
CA ARG A 279 -4.07 25.85 -15.30
C ARG A 279 -4.25 26.56 -13.95
N LEU A 280 -5.47 26.57 -13.43
CA LEU A 280 -5.78 27.17 -12.13
C LEU A 280 -5.15 26.38 -10.98
N MET A 281 -5.08 25.05 -11.08
CA MET A 281 -4.44 24.20 -10.08
C MET A 281 -2.92 24.41 -10.02
N VAL A 282 -2.26 24.71 -11.14
CA VAL A 282 -0.84 25.12 -11.15
C VAL A 282 -0.65 26.41 -10.36
N GLU A 283 -1.53 27.40 -10.54
CA GLU A 283 -1.48 28.65 -9.78
C GLU A 283 -1.84 28.44 -8.30
N TYR A 284 -2.88 27.65 -8.00
CA TYR A 284 -3.30 27.30 -6.64
C TYR A 284 -2.13 26.70 -5.84
N ARG A 285 -1.38 25.77 -6.45
CA ARG A 285 -0.23 25.10 -5.83
C ARG A 285 0.91 26.05 -5.44
N GLN A 286 0.99 27.26 -6.03
CA GLN A 286 1.97 28.28 -5.63
C GLN A 286 1.64 28.93 -4.27
N TYR A 287 0.39 28.85 -3.83
CA TYR A 287 -0.09 29.40 -2.55
C TYR A 287 -0.39 28.31 -1.51
N ARG A 288 -0.73 27.11 -2.00
CA ARG A 288 -1.08 25.93 -1.22
C ARG A 288 -0.30 24.73 -1.77
N PRO A 289 0.98 24.57 -1.40
CA PRO A 289 1.77 23.43 -1.83
C PRO A 289 1.11 22.13 -1.34
N GLN A 290 1.12 21.11 -2.18
CA GLN A 290 0.54 19.80 -1.85
C GLN A 290 1.57 18.93 -1.10
N PRO A 291 1.12 17.99 -0.27
CA PRO A 291 2.02 17.04 0.39
C PRO A 291 2.87 16.26 -0.62
N GLU A 292 4.16 16.09 -0.31
CA GLU A 292 5.02 15.13 -1.00
C GLU A 292 4.90 13.76 -0.31
N SER A 293 4.92 12.68 -1.09
CA SER A 293 4.90 11.31 -0.60
C SER A 293 6.25 10.63 -0.83
N GLY A 294 6.80 9.99 0.20
CA GLY A 294 7.97 9.12 0.12
C GLY A 294 8.15 8.32 1.40
N GLY A 295 8.72 7.11 1.32
CA GLY A 295 9.01 6.28 2.50
C GLY A 295 9.78 5.00 2.17
N PHE A 296 10.89 4.80 2.86
CA PHE A 296 11.61 3.54 3.09
C PHE A 296 12.39 3.73 4.40
N HIS A 297 12.19 2.87 5.40
CA HIS A 297 12.89 2.92 6.67
C HIS A 297 13.76 1.68 6.92
N PHE A 298 14.90 1.88 7.58
CA PHE A 298 15.83 0.82 7.96
C PHE A 298 16.00 0.81 9.48
N SER A 299 15.63 -0.30 10.13
CA SER A 299 15.88 -0.49 11.56
C SER A 299 17.01 -1.49 11.77
N TRP A 300 17.98 -1.14 12.62
CA TRP A 300 19.09 -2.01 13.00
C TRP A 300 18.79 -2.65 14.35
N ASN A 301 18.95 -3.97 14.45
CA ASN A 301 18.71 -4.67 15.70
C ASN A 301 19.91 -4.49 16.67
N GLN A 302 19.85 -3.50 17.57
CA GLN A 302 20.69 -3.45 18.78
C GLN A 302 20.02 -4.14 19.98
N ALA A 303 18.79 -4.64 19.84
CA ALA A 303 17.96 -5.14 20.93
C ALA A 303 17.86 -6.67 20.96
N ALA A 304 18.99 -7.35 20.82
CA ALA A 304 19.19 -8.66 21.46
C ALA A 304 20.39 -8.48 22.38
N LYS A 305 20.16 -8.19 23.67
CA LYS A 305 21.22 -8.09 24.69
C LYS A 305 22.14 -9.32 24.57
N PRO A 306 23.39 -9.19 24.12
CA PRO A 306 24.34 -10.27 24.20
C PRO A 306 24.81 -10.30 25.65
N PHE A 307 24.54 -11.41 26.34
CA PHE A 307 25.32 -11.79 27.50
C PHE A 307 26.73 -12.17 27.00
N CYS A 308 27.60 -11.18 26.76
CA CYS A 308 29.06 -11.27 26.90
C CYS A 308 29.77 -9.99 26.43
N TRP A 309 30.78 -9.59 27.21
CA TRP A 309 31.63 -8.42 27.05
C TRP A 309 32.67 -8.53 25.91
N SER A 310 32.91 -7.42 25.20
CA SER A 310 34.21 -6.73 24.97
C SER A 310 34.42 -6.23 23.54
N PHE A 311 34.77 -4.93 23.42
CA PHE A 311 35.60 -4.19 22.43
C PHE A 311 35.67 -4.72 20.98
N MET A 312 35.44 -3.91 19.93
CA MET A 312 36.29 -2.77 19.52
C MET A 312 35.62 -1.90 18.44
N VAL A 313 35.93 -0.60 18.44
CA VAL A 313 35.41 0.46 17.56
C VAL A 313 36.01 0.38 16.14
N GLY A 314 35.19 0.54 15.10
CA GLY A 314 35.63 0.63 13.70
C GLY A 314 34.64 1.36 12.78
N ARG A 315 34.93 2.65 12.54
CA ARG A 315 34.32 3.67 11.66
C ARG A 315 33.52 3.17 10.43
N MET A 316 32.28 3.65 10.27
CA MET A 316 31.59 3.74 8.97
C MET A 316 31.85 5.10 8.33
N ALA A 317 32.13 5.09 7.03
CA ALA A 317 32.24 6.27 6.19
C ALA A 317 30.86 6.66 5.66
N GLU A 318 30.49 7.94 5.83
CA GLU A 318 29.31 8.57 5.24
C GLU A 318 29.51 8.75 3.73
N VAL A 319 28.51 8.34 2.93
CA VAL A 319 28.36 8.77 1.54
C VAL A 319 27.15 9.69 1.50
N GLU A 320 27.38 10.99 1.46
CA GLU A 320 26.37 12.01 1.16
C GLU A 320 25.99 11.93 -0.32
N MET A 321 24.72 11.62 -0.62
CA MET A 321 24.15 11.89 -1.94
C MET A 321 23.53 13.29 -1.94
N THR A 322 24.29 14.27 -2.42
CA THR A 322 23.77 15.60 -2.77
C THR A 322 23.04 15.54 -4.11
N SER A 323 21.83 16.07 -4.12
CA SER A 323 20.98 16.30 -5.29
C SER A 323 21.64 17.24 -6.31
N GLY A 324 21.65 16.83 -7.58
CA GLY A 324 22.22 17.61 -8.68
C GLY A 324 21.41 17.43 -9.96
N PHE A 325 20.25 18.09 -10.04
CA PHE A 325 19.53 18.27 -11.30
C PHE A 325 20.25 19.36 -12.11
N GLN A 326 21.06 18.97 -13.10
CA GLN A 326 21.55 19.91 -14.11
C GLN A 326 21.36 19.33 -15.52
N LYS A 327 20.50 20.02 -16.28
CA LYS A 327 20.31 19.94 -17.72
C LYS A 327 21.66 19.87 -18.44
N HIS A 328 21.83 18.95 -19.39
CA HIS A 328 22.62 19.21 -20.59
C HIS A 328 21.93 18.60 -21.81
N VAL A 329 21.51 19.49 -22.71
CA VAL A 329 21.18 19.20 -24.11
C VAL A 329 22.51 18.99 -24.84
N GLY A 330 22.63 17.93 -25.64
CA GLY A 330 23.81 17.69 -26.46
C GLY A 330 23.57 16.56 -27.46
N SER A 331 23.39 16.96 -28.72
CA SER A 331 23.28 16.14 -29.93
C SER A 331 24.50 15.25 -30.20
N MET A 332 24.28 14.06 -30.78
CA MET A 332 24.90 13.53 -32.02
C MET A 332 24.41 12.08 -32.23
N THR A 333 23.72 11.69 -33.32
CA THR A 333 24.28 11.16 -34.59
C THR A 333 25.38 10.12 -34.31
N LEU A 334 25.28 8.83 -34.65
CA LEU A 334 24.68 8.09 -35.76
C LEU A 334 24.25 6.71 -35.25
#